data_AF-A0A960Q1G3-F1
#
_entry.id   AF-A0A960Q1G3-F1
#
_cell.length_a   1.000
_cell.length_b   1.000
_cell.length_c   1.000
_cell.angle_alpha   90.00
_cell.angle_beta   90.00
_cell.angle_gamma   90.00
#
_symmetry.space_group_name_H-M   'P 1'
#
loop_
_entity.id
_entity.type
_entity.pdbx_description
1 polymer ?
#
loop_
_entity_poly.entity_id
_entity_poly.type
_entity_poly.pdbx_seq_one_letter_code
_entity_poly.pdbx_strand_id
1 'polypeptide(L)'
;ELNPCLDWITPGRELLMDVLRRWPADSLAEMLRNLLGNLQHWRQGFPDLTLVHGERLCFVEVKSPGDRLSAWQEEWHDWLLANGLAVEVCLVREQVF
;
A
#
# COMPACT_ATOMS: atom_id res chain seq x y z
N GLU A 1 18.74 15.72 11.66
CA GLU A 1 17.33 15.59 11.24
C GLU A 1 16.99 14.13 11.06
N LEU A 2 15.76 13.72 11.39
CA LEU A 2 15.27 12.36 11.11
C LEU A 2 14.89 12.24 9.63
N ASN A 3 14.92 11.02 9.09
CA ASN A 3 14.59 10.76 7.69
C ASN A 3 13.12 11.16 7.40
N PRO A 4 12.85 12.10 6.48
CA PRO A 4 11.49 12.59 6.21
C PRO A 4 10.58 11.56 5.50
N CYS A 5 11.14 10.45 5.03
CA CYS A 5 10.37 9.35 4.43
C CYS A 5 9.86 8.35 5.48
N LEU A 6 10.19 8.54 6.76
CA LEU A 6 9.84 7.62 7.83
C LEU A 6 8.98 8.34 8.86
N ASP A 7 7.74 7.87 8.99
CA ASP A 7 6.98 8.08 10.21
C ASP A 7 7.52 7.10 11.26
N TRP A 8 8.26 7.66 12.22
CA TRP A 8 8.89 6.89 13.30
C TRP A 8 7.93 6.54 14.44
N ILE A 9 6.69 7.05 14.40
CA ILE A 9 5.67 6.86 15.43
C ILE A 9 4.69 5.76 15.00
N THR A 10 4.29 5.74 13.71
CA THR A 10 3.37 4.75 13.15
C THR A 10 3.89 4.27 11.79
N PRO A 11 3.91 2.96 11.49
CA PRO A 11 3.44 1.83 12.29
C PRO A 11 4.42 1.37 13.36
N GLY A 12 3.89 0.73 14.41
CA GLY A 12 4.72 0.07 15.42
C GLY A 12 5.61 -1.02 14.80
N ARG A 13 6.77 -1.26 15.42
CA ARG A 13 7.80 -2.21 14.93
C ARG A 13 7.25 -3.60 14.60
N GLU A 14 6.30 -4.11 15.39
CA GLU A 14 5.74 -5.46 15.19
C GLU A 14 5.00 -5.57 13.86
N LEU A 15 4.12 -4.60 13.56
CA LEU A 15 3.39 -4.56 12.29
C LEU A 15 4.34 -4.43 11.10
N LEU A 16 5.36 -3.57 11.20
CA LEU A 16 6.37 -3.45 10.15
C LEU A 16 7.08 -4.79 9.90
N MET A 17 7.51 -5.47 10.97
CA MET A 17 8.16 -6.78 10.84
C MET A 17 7.23 -7.85 10.28
N ASP A 18 5.93 -7.79 10.59
CA ASP A 18 4.93 -8.70 10.05
C ASP A 18 4.70 -8.50 8.56
N VAL A 19 4.62 -7.25 8.10
CA VAL A 19 4.53 -6.91 6.68
C VAL A 19 5.78 -7.39 5.95
N LEU A 20 6.97 -7.06 6.46
CA LEU A 20 8.25 -7.41 5.83
C LEU A 20 8.47 -8.93 5.73
N ARG A 21 7.96 -9.71 6.68
CA ARG A 21 8.05 -11.19 6.62
C ARG A 21 7.20 -11.80 5.50
N ARG A 22 6.16 -11.10 5.04
CA ARG A 22 5.17 -11.60 4.07
C ARG A 22 5.32 -10.97 2.69
N TRP A 23 5.98 -9.82 2.60
CA TRP A 23 6.27 -9.17 1.33
C TRP A 23 7.39 -9.91 0.59
N PRO A 24 7.19 -10.36 -0.66
CA PRO A 24 8.27 -10.92 -1.48
C PRO A 24 9.46 -9.96 -1.59
N ALA A 25 10.66 -10.43 -1.23
CA ALA A 25 11.85 -9.58 -1.13
C ALA A 25 12.20 -8.88 -2.45
N ASP A 26 12.03 -9.56 -3.59
CA ASP A 26 12.35 -9.00 -4.91
C ASP A 26 11.41 -7.84 -5.26
N SER A 27 10.11 -8.00 -5.03
CA SER A 27 9.11 -6.95 -5.25
C SER A 27 9.29 -5.79 -4.28
N LEU A 28 9.62 -6.06 -3.01
CA LEU A 28 9.95 -4.99 -2.06
C LEU A 28 11.18 -4.19 -2.52
N ALA A 29 12.22 -4.87 -3.00
CA ALA A 29 13.41 -4.22 -3.53
C ALA A 29 13.09 -3.39 -4.78
N GLU A 30 12.23 -3.90 -5.67
CA GLU A 30 11.76 -3.14 -6.84
C GLU A 30 10.97 -1.89 -6.43
N MET A 31 10.03 -2.01 -5.48
CA MET A 31 9.30 -0.86 -4.94
C MET A 31 10.23 0.23 -4.41
N LEU A 32 11.25 -0.18 -3.65
CA LEU A 32 12.25 0.74 -3.11
C LEU A 32 13.09 1.39 -4.22
N ARG A 33 13.43 0.66 -5.29
CA ARG A 33 14.10 1.25 -6.48
C ARG A 33 13.20 2.28 -7.18
N ASN A 34 11.91 2.00 -7.31
CA ASN A 34 10.94 2.95 -7.89
C ASN A 34 10.86 4.24 -7.06
N LEU A 35 10.72 4.12 -5.73
CA LEU A 35 10.73 5.24 -4.80
C LEU A 35 12.04 6.05 -4.86
N LEU A 36 13.20 5.37 -4.94
CA LEU A 36 14.50 6.03 -5.06
C LEU A 36 14.68 6.73 -6.42
N GLY A 37 14.15 6.15 -7.50
CA GLY A 37 14.25 6.69 -8.85
C GLY A 37 13.37 7.93 -9.07
N ASN A 38 12.16 7.94 -8.50
CA ASN A 38 11.26 9.09 -8.58
C ASN A 38 10.29 9.15 -7.39
N LEU A 39 10.78 9.68 -6.26
CA LEU A 39 9.98 9.76 -5.03
C LEU A 39 8.72 10.62 -5.21
N GLN A 40 8.77 11.68 -6.01
CA GLN A 40 7.61 12.57 -6.19
C GLN A 40 6.44 11.87 -6.87
N HIS A 41 6.74 10.97 -7.81
CA HIS A 41 5.77 10.12 -8.48
C HIS A 41 5.24 9.03 -7.53
N TRP A 42 6.14 8.18 -7.02
CA TRP A 42 5.76 6.96 -6.32
C TRP A 42 5.26 7.19 -4.88
N ARG A 43 5.48 8.36 -4.27
CA ARG A 43 4.89 8.64 -2.94
C ARG A 43 3.38 8.90 -2.95
N GLN A 44 2.76 9.02 -4.13
CA GLN A 44 1.34 9.32 -4.26
C GLN A 44 0.54 8.05 -4.55
N GLY A 45 -0.68 7.97 -4.00
CA GLY A 45 -1.66 6.95 -4.41
C GLY A 45 -1.36 5.51 -3.98
N PHE A 46 -0.44 5.28 -3.03
CA PHE A 46 -0.30 3.96 -2.42
C PHE A 46 -1.60 3.61 -1.66
N PRO A 47 -2.05 2.34 -1.64
CA PRO A 47 -3.32 1.97 -1.03
C PRO A 47 -3.44 2.38 0.45
N ASP A 48 -4.64 2.80 0.84
CA ASP A 48 -4.94 3.32 2.18
C ASP A 48 -4.60 2.36 3.32
N LEU A 49 -4.86 1.07 3.13
CA LEU A 49 -4.72 0.05 4.17
C LEU A 49 -3.71 -1.03 3.77
N THR A 50 -2.94 -1.48 4.76
CA THR A 50 -2.15 -2.71 4.69
C THR A 50 -2.70 -3.69 5.72
N LEU A 51 -3.25 -4.81 5.23
CA LEU A 51 -3.85 -5.85 6.05
C LEU A 51 -2.93 -7.06 6.15
N VAL A 52 -2.71 -7.51 7.38
CA VAL A 52 -1.99 -8.75 7.67
C VAL A 52 -2.94 -9.72 8.37
N HIS A 53 -3.11 -10.91 7.81
CA HIS A 53 -3.94 -11.97 8.40
C HIS A 53 -3.34 -13.35 8.14
N GLY A 54 -2.81 -14.00 9.19
CA GLY A 54 -2.06 -15.24 9.04
C GLY A 54 -0.84 -15.02 8.14
N GLU A 55 -0.73 -15.76 7.04
CA GLU A 55 0.33 -15.60 6.04
C GLU A 55 -0.02 -14.61 4.91
N ARG A 56 -1.24 -14.02 4.93
CA ARG A 56 -1.68 -13.11 3.88
C ARG A 56 -1.30 -11.67 4.19
N LEU A 57 -0.75 -11.01 3.17
CA LEU A 57 -0.56 -9.56 3.08
C LEU A 57 -1.47 -9.06 1.96
N CYS A 58 -2.34 -8.10 2.25
CA CYS A 58 -3.24 -7.49 1.27
C CYS A 58 -3.24 -5.97 1.42
N PHE A 59 -3.18 -5.27 0.29
CA PHE A 59 -3.31 -3.82 0.23
C PHE A 59 -4.73 -3.46 -0.17
N VAL A 60 -5.35 -2.49 0.50
CA VAL A 60 -6.73 -2.12 0.22
C VAL A 60 -6.84 -0.63 0.04
N GLU A 61 -7.37 -0.24 -1.12
CA GLU A 61 -7.77 1.13 -1.41
C GLU A 61 -9.26 1.29 -1.07
N VAL A 62 -9.60 2.25 -0.22
CA VAL A 62 -10.97 2.43 0.27
C VAL A 62 -11.66 3.54 -0.51
N LYS A 63 -12.88 3.29 -0.99
CA LYS A 63 -13.66 4.25 -1.78
C LYS A 63 -15.05 4.45 -1.22
N SER A 64 -15.52 5.69 -1.26
CA SER A 64 -16.91 6.03 -0.98
C SER A 64 -17.77 5.83 -2.24
N PRO A 65 -19.11 5.80 -2.12
CA PRO A 65 -19.98 5.71 -3.28
C PRO A 65 -19.76 6.88 -4.24
N GLY A 66 -19.44 6.57 -5.50
CA GLY A 66 -19.17 7.57 -6.53
C GLY A 66 -17.70 7.95 -6.70
N ASP A 67 -16.83 7.57 -5.76
CA ASP A 67 -15.39 7.76 -5.91
C ASP A 67 -14.82 6.77 -6.93
N ARG A 68 -13.80 7.23 -7.65
CA ARG A 68 -13.01 6.42 -8.58
C ARG A 68 -11.57 6.34 -8.10
N LEU A 69 -10.84 5.35 -8.59
CA LEU A 69 -9.40 5.35 -8.47
C LEU A 69 -8.83 6.56 -9.22
N SER A 70 -7.85 7.22 -8.63
CA SER A 70 -7.01 8.16 -9.37
C SER A 70 -6.00 7.41 -10.24
N ALA A 71 -5.43 8.07 -11.24
CA ALA A 71 -4.41 7.46 -12.11
C ALA A 71 -3.23 6.88 -11.31
N TRP A 72 -2.79 7.56 -10.24
CA TRP A 72 -1.71 7.08 -9.37
C TRP A 72 -2.10 5.81 -8.61
N GLN A 73 -3.37 5.69 -8.21
CA GLN A 73 -3.88 4.52 -7.51
C GLN A 73 -4.07 3.34 -8.47
N GLU A 74 -4.52 3.59 -9.69
CA GLU A 74 -4.57 2.56 -10.75
C GLU A 74 -3.16 2.02 -11.04
N GLU A 75 -2.16 2.91 -11.15
CA GLU A 75 -0.77 2.51 -11.39
C GLU A 75 -0.20 1.65 -10.24
N TRP A 76 -0.44 2.05 -8.99
CA TRP A 76 -0.06 1.22 -7.84
C TRP A 76 -0.78 -0.12 -7.80
N HIS A 77 -2.08 -0.12 -8.09
CA HIS A 77 -2.87 -1.35 -8.12
C HIS A 77 -2.32 -2.33 -9.18
N ASP A 78 -2.07 -1.86 -10.39
CA ASP A 78 -1.49 -2.67 -11.47
C ASP A 78 -0.07 -3.16 -11.12
N TRP A 79 0.76 -2.29 -10.54
CA TRP A 79 2.12 -2.65 -10.12
C TRP A 79 2.12 -3.72 -9.02
N LEU A 80 1.24 -3.60 -8.03
CA LEU A 80 1.10 -4.58 -6.93
C LEU A 80 0.65 -5.95 -7.47
N LEU A 81 -0.37 -5.97 -8.33
CA LEU A 81 -0.83 -7.21 -8.98
C LEU A 81 0.26 -7.87 -9.81
N ALA A 82 0.97 -7.08 -10.64
CA ALA A 82 2.07 -7.58 -11.47
C ALA A 82 3.23 -8.15 -10.64
N ASN A 83 3.39 -7.67 -9.40
CA ASN A 83 4.40 -8.12 -8.45
C ASN A 83 3.90 -9.23 -7.49
N GLY A 84 2.74 -9.83 -7.77
CA GLY A 84 2.23 -10.97 -6.99
C GLY A 84 1.74 -10.59 -5.58
N LEU A 85 1.46 -9.31 -5.35
CA LEU A 85 0.86 -8.83 -4.10
C LEU A 85 -0.66 -8.77 -4.25
N ALA A 86 -1.37 -9.16 -3.19
CA ALA A 86 -2.81 -9.01 -3.16
C ALA A 86 -3.18 -7.53 -2.98
N VAL A 87 -4.05 -7.03 -3.84
CA VAL A 87 -4.61 -5.69 -3.75
C VAL A 87 -6.10 -5.72 -4.06
N GLU A 88 -6.89 -4.96 -3.32
CA GLU A 88 -8.34 -4.86 -3.48
C GLU A 88 -8.82 -3.40 -3.40
N VAL A 89 -9.98 -3.15 -3.99
CA VAL A 89 -10.73 -1.90 -3.81
C VAL A 89 -11.95 -2.17 -2.94
N CYS A 90 -12.03 -1.53 -1.78
CA CYS A 90 -13.13 -1.68 -0.84
C CYS A 90 -14.11 -0.51 -0.97
N LEU A 91 -15.29 -0.76 -1.55
CA LEU A 91 -16.36 0.22 -1.62
C LEU A 91 -17.16 0.23 -0.31
N VAL A 92 -17.02 1.30 0.46
CA VAL A 92 -17.79 1.50 1.70
C VAL A 92 -19.14 2.11 1.34
N ARG A 93 -20.21 1.60 1.96
CA ARG A 93 -21.56 2.14 1.82
C ARG A 93 -22.05 2.66 3.16
N GLU A 94 -22.69 3.81 3.14
CA GLU A 94 -23.42 4.29 4.31
C GLU A 94 -24.61 3.36 4.59
N GLN A 95 -24.78 2.98 5.85
CA GLN A 95 -25.95 2.24 6.29
C GLN A 95 -26.88 3.21 7.01
N VAL A 96 -28.00 3.56 6.36
CA VAL A 96 -29.05 4.39 6.96
C VAL A 96 -29.97 3.47 7.77
N PHE A 97 -30.16 3.79 9.05
CA PHE A 97 -31.03 3.09 9.99
C PHE A 97 -32.44 3.68 10.02
#